data_AF-I1CF40-F1
#
_entry.id   AF-I1CF40-F1
#
_cell.length_a   1.000
_cell.length_b   1.000
_cell.length_c   1.000
_cell.angle_alpha   90.00
_cell.angle_beta   90.00
_cell.angle_gamma   90.00
#
_symmetry.space_group_name_H-M   'P 1'
#
loop_
_entity.id
_entity.type
_entity.pdbx_description
1 polymer ?
#
loop_
_entity_poly.entity_id
_entity_poly.type
_entity_poly.pdbx_seq_one_letter_code
_entity_poly.pdbx_strand_id
1 'polypeptide(L)'
;MPKKLPSDIQNSIKALLENGVDPAVIGKRVGVHRNTVNRYANKWIHDRIRKRGGRPSIVAESTRRYIKRQVLTGCLKTAKDVQMKLEELGHPMSYQSAINVLHSVEIYAEIKKKKPLLTEKHKKARLAWAKKHQYWTPHYIDVTVKHGSGVLMLWGCITSEGPGYACQIYNGIMNSELYQEILGTSLKDTMENYGLNWETSVFQHDNDPKHRSKSTTQWMKDSGMIYIDDWPSQSPDLNPIEHIC
;
A
#
# COMPACT_ATOMS: atom_id res chain seq x y z
N MET A 1 3.27 45.92 42.96
CA MET A 1 2.85 44.56 42.57
C MET A 1 1.43 44.58 42.04
N PRO A 2 1.08 43.90 40.94
CA PRO A 2 -0.33 43.86 40.50
C PRO A 2 -1.19 43.17 41.57
N LYS A 3 -2.34 43.76 41.90
CA LYS A 3 -3.27 43.23 42.91
C LYS A 3 -3.69 41.80 42.55
N LYS A 4 -3.69 40.91 43.55
CA LYS A 4 -4.17 39.52 43.42
C LYS A 4 -5.67 39.56 43.15
N LEU A 5 -6.16 38.75 42.19
CA LEU A 5 -7.58 38.68 41.90
C LEU A 5 -8.36 38.13 43.12
N PRO A 6 -9.65 38.48 43.27
CA PRO A 6 -10.55 37.83 44.22
C PRO A 6 -10.55 36.29 44.08
N SER A 7 -10.82 35.59 45.18
CA SER A 7 -10.69 34.11 45.26
C SER A 7 -11.73 33.38 44.41
N ASP A 8 -12.94 33.91 44.42
CA ASP A 8 -14.08 33.60 43.55
C ASP A 8 -13.69 33.63 42.07
N ILE A 9 -13.11 34.74 41.60
CA ILE A 9 -12.62 34.89 40.23
C ILE A 9 -11.50 33.89 39.92
N GLN A 10 -10.58 33.64 40.85
CA GLN A 10 -9.52 32.64 40.68
C GLN A 10 -10.08 31.22 40.54
N ASN A 11 -11.08 30.85 41.34
CA ASN A 11 -11.73 29.54 41.28
C ASN A 11 -12.50 29.36 39.97
N SER A 12 -13.21 30.40 39.49
CA SER A 12 -13.85 30.37 38.18
C SER A 12 -12.85 30.20 37.03
N ILE A 13 -11.70 30.88 37.08
CA ILE A 13 -10.63 30.70 36.09
C ILE A 13 -10.07 29.28 36.16
N LYS A 14 -9.83 28.74 37.36
CA LYS A 14 -9.27 27.39 37.55
C LYS A 14 -10.21 26.32 36.99
N ALA A 15 -11.49 26.37 37.34
CA ALA A 15 -12.50 25.43 36.84
C ALA A 15 -12.62 25.49 35.30
N LEU A 16 -12.62 26.69 34.70
CA LEU A 16 -12.71 26.83 33.24
C LEU A 16 -11.44 26.33 32.52
N LEU A 17 -10.27 26.45 33.14
CA LEU A 17 -9.01 25.92 32.61
C LEU A 17 -8.95 24.39 32.69
N GLU A 18 -9.44 23.79 33.79
CA GLU A 18 -9.56 22.33 33.94
C GLU A 18 -10.51 21.73 32.90
N ASN A 19 -11.53 22.48 32.48
CA ASN A 19 -12.44 22.11 31.39
C ASN A 19 -11.89 22.42 29.98
N GLY A 20 -10.63 22.83 29.84
CA GLY A 20 -9.96 23.02 28.55
C GLY A 20 -10.41 24.25 27.73
N VAL A 21 -11.08 25.23 28.37
CA VAL A 21 -11.59 26.42 27.66
C VAL A 21 -10.43 27.37 27.30
N ASP A 22 -10.48 27.98 26.12
CA ASP A 22 -9.44 28.90 25.65
C ASP A 22 -9.30 30.13 26.59
N PRO A 23 -8.08 30.49 27.02
CA PRO A 23 -7.84 31.62 27.94
C PRO A 23 -8.36 32.98 27.48
N ALA A 24 -8.49 33.23 26.17
CA ALA A 24 -9.08 34.46 25.65
C ALA A 24 -10.60 34.48 25.86
N VAL A 25 -11.27 33.33 25.77
CA VAL A 25 -12.70 33.17 26.07
C VAL A 25 -12.97 33.29 27.57
N ILE A 26 -12.13 32.67 28.40
CA ILE A 26 -12.19 32.79 29.87
C ILE A 26 -12.08 34.26 30.30
N GLY A 27 -11.14 35.00 29.68
CA GLY A 27 -10.95 36.41 29.98
C GLY A 27 -12.21 37.26 29.72
N LYS A 28 -12.87 37.04 28.58
CA LYS A 28 -14.13 37.72 28.26
C LYS A 28 -15.27 37.34 29.24
N ARG A 29 -15.36 36.06 29.61
CA ARG A 29 -16.44 35.53 30.48
C ARG A 29 -16.35 36.00 31.92
N VAL A 30 -15.12 36.11 32.44
CA VAL A 30 -14.86 36.48 33.84
C VAL A 30 -14.55 37.98 33.99
N GLY A 31 -14.51 38.73 32.89
CA GLY A 31 -14.25 40.18 32.90
C GLY A 31 -12.80 40.53 33.21
N VAL A 32 -11.84 39.65 32.89
CA VAL A 32 -10.41 39.85 33.15
C VAL A 32 -9.59 39.79 31.87
N HIS A 33 -8.52 40.58 31.79
CA HIS A 33 -7.68 40.60 30.59
C HIS A 33 -7.04 39.22 30.30
N ARG A 34 -6.96 38.82 29.03
CA ARG A 34 -6.43 37.50 28.60
C ARG A 34 -5.03 37.19 29.16
N ASN A 35 -4.18 38.22 29.33
CA ASN A 35 -2.82 38.04 29.87
C ASN A 35 -2.86 37.65 31.35
N THR A 36 -3.86 38.10 32.10
CA THR A 36 -4.06 37.75 33.50
C THR A 36 -4.44 36.28 33.62
N VAL A 37 -5.38 35.81 32.80
CA VAL A 37 -5.74 34.39 32.71
C VAL A 37 -4.52 33.55 32.32
N ASN A 38 -3.78 33.96 31.30
CA ASN A 38 -2.55 33.27 30.87
C ASN A 38 -1.50 33.18 31.98
N ARG A 39 -1.36 34.23 32.82
CA ARG A 39 -0.45 34.23 33.97
C ARG A 39 -0.86 33.20 35.03
N TYR A 40 -2.15 33.12 35.35
CA TYR A 40 -2.67 32.10 36.27
C TYR A 40 -2.58 30.68 35.68
N ALA A 41 -2.89 30.52 34.39
CA ALA A 41 -2.73 29.25 33.68
C ALA A 41 -1.28 28.76 33.68
N ASN A 42 -0.30 29.65 33.43
CA ASN A 42 1.12 29.31 33.52
C ASN A 42 1.59 29.00 34.95
N LYS A 43 0.86 29.47 35.97
CA LYS A 43 1.16 29.23 37.38
C LYS A 43 0.60 27.91 37.89
N TRP A 44 -0.59 27.51 37.42
CA TRP A 44 -1.31 26.33 37.92
C TRP A 44 -1.14 25.09 37.05
N ILE A 45 -0.87 25.25 35.75
CA ILE A 45 -0.71 24.13 34.81
C ILE A 45 0.77 24.08 34.42
N HIS A 46 1.50 23.16 35.05
CA HIS A 46 2.94 22.99 34.81
C HIS A 46 3.24 22.46 33.40
N ASP A 47 2.39 21.58 32.85
CA ASP A 47 2.58 20.94 31.54
C ASP A 47 1.94 21.70 30.36
N ARG A 48 1.72 23.02 30.53
CA ARG A 48 1.03 23.81 29.52
C ARG A 48 1.90 24.01 28.27
N ILE A 49 1.50 23.41 27.15
CA ILE A 49 2.15 23.60 25.84
C ILE A 49 1.97 25.06 25.40
N ARG A 50 3.08 25.80 25.35
CA ARG A 50 3.10 27.18 24.83
C ARG A 50 3.30 27.15 23.33
N LYS A 51 2.31 27.64 22.56
CA LYS A 51 2.51 27.95 21.14
C LYS A 51 3.49 29.12 21.04
N ARG A 52 4.79 28.83 20.92
CA ARG A 52 5.79 29.85 20.58
C ARG A 52 5.51 30.28 19.14
N GLY A 53 5.42 31.58 18.89
CA GLY A 53 5.38 32.07 17.52
C GLY A 53 6.60 31.57 16.77
N GLY A 54 6.39 30.84 15.67
CA GLY A 54 7.46 30.39 14.81
C GLY A 54 7.97 31.52 13.91
N ARG A 55 9.15 31.32 13.33
CA ARG A 55 9.61 32.16 12.22
C ARG A 55 8.61 32.05 11.07
N PRO A 56 8.13 33.16 10.48
CA PRO A 56 7.28 33.11 9.30
C PRO A 56 7.95 32.31 8.18
N SER A 57 7.16 31.52 7.45
CA SER A 57 7.66 30.79 6.29
C SER A 57 8.13 31.78 5.22
N ILE A 58 9.26 31.48 4.57
CA ILE A 58 9.83 32.28 3.48
C ILE A 58 8.89 32.34 2.27
N VAL A 59 8.11 31.27 2.06
CA VAL A 59 7.21 31.14 0.90
C VAL A 59 5.79 31.39 1.35
N ALA A 60 5.07 32.21 0.59
CA ALA A 60 3.65 32.47 0.84
C ALA A 60 2.79 31.22 0.57
N GLU A 61 1.62 31.15 1.20
CA GLU A 61 0.71 30.01 1.00
C GLU A 61 0.23 29.89 -0.45
N SER A 62 0.00 31.01 -1.13
CA SER A 62 -0.35 31.05 -2.56
C SER A 62 0.71 30.37 -3.43
N THR A 63 1.99 30.71 -3.20
CA THR A 63 3.13 30.11 -3.91
C THR A 63 3.24 28.62 -3.61
N ARG A 64 3.05 28.20 -2.34
CA ARG A 64 3.01 26.77 -1.98
C ARG A 64 1.92 26.01 -2.74
N ARG A 65 0.70 26.57 -2.81
CA ARG A 65 -0.42 25.97 -3.56
C ARG A 65 -0.12 25.90 -5.06
N TYR A 66 0.52 26.92 -5.62
CA TYR A 66 0.94 26.93 -7.02
C TYR A 66 1.96 25.81 -7.31
N ILE A 67 3.00 25.67 -6.48
CA ILE A 67 3.98 24.57 -6.61
C ILE A 67 3.30 23.20 -6.49
N LYS A 68 2.40 23.02 -5.51
CA LYS A 68 1.61 21.78 -5.37
C LYS A 68 0.90 21.42 -6.68
N ARG A 69 0.21 22.40 -7.29
CA ARG A 69 -0.49 22.21 -8.56
C ARG A 69 0.47 21.79 -9.68
N GLN A 70 1.61 22.46 -9.82
CA GLN A 70 2.58 22.16 -10.88
C GLN A 70 3.19 20.76 -10.76
N VAL A 71 3.41 20.27 -9.53
CA VAL A 71 3.85 18.88 -9.30
C VAL A 71 2.75 17.90 -9.66
N LEU A 72 1.51 18.13 -9.22
CA LEU A 72 0.37 17.25 -9.50
C LEU A 72 0.02 17.17 -10.99
N THR A 73 0.21 18.26 -11.75
CA THR A 73 0.02 18.26 -13.21
C THR A 73 1.22 17.69 -13.96
N GLY A 74 2.29 17.28 -13.27
CA GLY A 74 3.48 16.69 -13.88
C GLY A 74 4.41 17.70 -14.59
N CYS A 75 4.19 19.01 -14.39
CA CYS A 75 5.03 20.07 -14.93
C CYS A 75 6.38 20.16 -14.20
N LEU A 76 6.40 19.85 -12.90
CA LEU A 76 7.62 19.74 -12.10
C LEU A 76 7.77 18.29 -11.63
N LYS A 77 8.80 17.59 -12.12
CA LYS A 77 8.98 16.15 -11.87
C LYS A 77 9.95 15.88 -10.74
N THR A 78 10.93 16.75 -10.55
CA THR A 78 11.97 16.59 -9.53
C THR A 78 11.92 17.71 -8.50
N ALA A 79 12.44 17.43 -7.31
CA ALA A 79 12.62 18.47 -6.30
C ALA A 79 13.60 19.57 -6.76
N LYS A 80 14.50 19.27 -7.70
CA LYS A 80 15.39 20.26 -8.31
C LYS A 80 14.62 21.22 -9.22
N ASP A 81 13.66 20.72 -10.01
CA ASP A 81 12.78 21.55 -10.82
C ASP A 81 11.97 22.50 -9.92
N VAL A 82 11.50 21.99 -8.77
CA VAL A 82 10.78 22.78 -7.77
C VAL A 82 11.68 23.88 -7.18
N GLN A 83 12.93 23.56 -6.85
CA GLN A 83 13.90 24.55 -6.36
C GLN A 83 14.11 25.67 -7.40
N MET A 84 14.37 25.30 -8.66
CA MET A 84 14.56 26.27 -9.74
C MET A 84 13.31 27.12 -9.96
N LYS A 85 12.11 26.51 -9.88
CA LYS A 85 10.86 27.25 -10.04
C LYS A 85 10.61 28.23 -8.88
N LEU A 86 10.99 27.86 -7.66
CA LEU A 86 10.90 28.76 -6.51
C LEU A 86 11.87 29.94 -6.65
N GLU A 87 13.07 29.69 -7.16
CA GLU A 87 14.05 30.74 -7.44
C GLU A 87 13.55 31.71 -8.53
N GLU A 88 12.96 31.19 -9.61
CA GLU A 88 12.31 31.99 -10.66
C GLU A 88 11.17 32.87 -10.10
N LEU A 89 10.43 32.37 -9.12
CA LEU A 89 9.35 33.11 -8.44
C LEU A 89 9.88 34.10 -7.37
N GLY A 90 11.19 34.33 -7.29
CA GLY A 90 11.80 35.27 -6.35
C GLY A 90 12.02 34.70 -4.94
N HIS A 91 12.02 33.37 -4.79
CA HIS A 91 12.28 32.68 -3.53
C HIS A 91 13.56 31.82 -3.62
N PRO A 92 14.75 32.43 -3.76
CA PRO A 92 16.01 31.68 -3.81
C PRO A 92 16.23 30.95 -2.48
N MET A 93 16.46 29.64 -2.55
CA MET A 93 16.60 28.80 -1.37
C MET A 93 17.42 27.53 -1.63
N SER A 94 17.85 26.88 -0.55
CA SER A 94 18.54 25.60 -0.63
C SER A 94 17.61 24.48 -1.12
N TYR A 95 18.20 23.42 -1.68
CA TYR A 95 17.49 22.22 -2.09
C TYR A 95 16.62 21.64 -0.96
N GLN A 96 17.18 21.55 0.26
CA GLN A 96 16.45 21.07 1.43
C GLN A 96 15.25 21.96 1.79
N SER A 97 15.34 23.27 1.57
CA SER A 97 14.22 24.18 1.81
C SER A 97 13.09 23.94 0.81
N ALA A 98 13.42 23.65 -0.45
CA ALA A 98 12.43 23.27 -1.46
C ALA A 98 11.74 21.94 -1.10
N ILE A 99 12.48 20.95 -0.56
CA ILE A 99 11.89 19.73 0.01
C ILE A 99 10.94 20.04 1.17
N ASN A 100 11.34 20.91 2.10
CA ASN A 100 10.47 21.32 3.21
C ASN A 100 9.19 22.02 2.72
N VAL A 101 9.27 22.78 1.62
CA VAL A 101 8.08 23.34 0.95
C VAL A 101 7.17 22.24 0.43
N LEU A 102 7.70 21.19 -0.20
CA LEU A 102 6.92 20.03 -0.65
C LEU A 102 6.26 19.29 0.53
N HIS A 103 6.99 19.05 1.61
CA HIS A 103 6.43 18.43 2.82
C HIS A 103 5.33 19.29 3.45
N SER A 104 5.46 20.62 3.42
CA SER A 104 4.43 21.53 3.94
C SER A 104 3.12 21.51 3.15
N VAL A 105 3.14 20.97 1.93
CA VAL A 105 1.95 20.75 1.09
C VAL A 105 1.58 19.26 0.95
N GLU A 106 2.13 18.42 1.83
CA GLU A 106 1.88 16.97 1.92
C GLU A 106 2.32 16.20 0.67
N ILE A 107 3.39 16.66 0.00
CA ILE A 107 4.03 15.92 -1.09
C ILE A 107 5.32 15.29 -0.58
N TYR A 108 5.42 13.97 -0.72
CA TYR A 108 6.57 13.18 -0.32
C TYR A 108 7.09 12.35 -1.50
N ALA A 109 8.39 12.10 -1.54
CA ALA A 109 8.97 11.21 -2.52
C ALA A 109 8.77 9.75 -2.07
N GLU A 110 8.31 8.90 -2.99
CA GLU A 110 8.20 7.45 -2.76
C GLU A 110 8.88 6.68 -3.90
N ILE A 111 9.48 5.54 -3.58
CA ILE A 111 10.05 4.65 -4.58
C ILE A 111 8.90 3.95 -5.32
N LYS A 112 8.84 4.15 -6.64
CA LYS A 112 7.86 3.47 -7.47
C LYS A 112 8.06 1.95 -7.41
N LYS A 113 7.05 1.22 -6.92
CA LYS A 113 7.03 -0.26 -6.98
C LYS A 113 7.18 -0.73 -8.43
N LYS A 114 8.10 -1.66 -8.67
CA LYS A 114 8.28 -2.29 -10.00
C LYS A 114 7.00 -3.04 -10.37
N LYS A 115 6.48 -2.79 -11.57
CA LYS A 115 5.28 -3.44 -12.11
C LYS A 115 5.57 -3.92 -13.53
N PRO A 116 5.04 -5.08 -13.96
CA PRO A 116 5.17 -5.52 -15.33
C PRO A 116 4.50 -4.50 -16.27
N LEU A 117 5.10 -4.28 -17.44
CA LEU A 117 4.53 -3.41 -18.46
C LEU A 117 3.38 -4.14 -19.16
N LEU A 118 2.15 -3.72 -18.89
CA LEU A 118 0.95 -4.28 -19.50
C LEU A 118 0.55 -3.51 -20.75
N THR A 119 0.40 -4.21 -21.86
CA THR A 119 -0.22 -3.69 -23.08
C THR A 119 -1.72 -3.48 -22.87
N GLU A 120 -2.37 -2.66 -23.71
CA GLU A 120 -3.84 -2.48 -23.65
C GLU A 120 -4.60 -3.81 -23.85
N LYS A 121 -4.04 -4.72 -24.66
CA LYS A 121 -4.56 -6.08 -24.82
C LYS A 121 -4.53 -6.85 -23.49
N HIS A 122 -3.41 -6.81 -22.77
CA HIS A 122 -3.29 -7.49 -21.47
C HIS A 122 -4.28 -6.92 -20.46
N LYS A 123 -4.42 -5.58 -20.38
CA LYS A 123 -5.36 -4.93 -19.46
C LYS A 123 -6.80 -5.37 -19.70
N LYS A 124 -7.25 -5.39 -20.96
CA LYS A 124 -8.60 -5.83 -21.33
C LYS A 124 -8.85 -7.30 -20.97
N ALA A 125 -7.92 -8.19 -21.32
CA ALA A 125 -8.03 -9.61 -21.02
C ALA A 125 -8.11 -9.88 -19.50
N ARG A 126 -7.23 -9.23 -18.74
CA ARG A 126 -7.20 -9.34 -17.27
C ARG A 126 -8.49 -8.85 -16.61
N LEU A 127 -9.01 -7.71 -17.05
CA LEU A 127 -10.26 -7.17 -16.52
C LEU A 127 -11.45 -8.08 -16.84
N ALA A 128 -11.52 -8.64 -18.05
CA ALA A 128 -12.58 -9.58 -18.45
C ALA A 128 -12.53 -10.85 -17.59
N TRP A 129 -11.33 -11.41 -17.40
CA TRP A 129 -11.13 -12.59 -16.56
C TRP A 129 -11.53 -12.33 -15.10
N ALA A 130 -11.09 -11.22 -14.51
CA ALA A 130 -11.41 -10.86 -13.13
C ALA A 130 -12.92 -10.68 -12.91
N LYS A 131 -13.62 -10.08 -13.87
CA LYS A 131 -15.09 -9.96 -13.82
C LYS A 131 -15.81 -11.30 -13.93
N LYS A 132 -15.32 -12.20 -14.79
CA LYS A 132 -15.89 -13.54 -14.97
C LYS A 132 -15.76 -14.38 -13.68
N HIS A 133 -14.68 -14.21 -12.93
CA HIS A 133 -14.36 -14.99 -11.73
C HIS A 133 -14.52 -14.19 -10.42
N GLN A 134 -15.29 -13.10 -10.44
CA GLN A 134 -15.42 -12.15 -9.31
C GLN A 134 -15.99 -12.74 -8.01
N TYR A 135 -16.65 -13.90 -8.09
CA TYR A 135 -17.29 -14.56 -6.95
C TYR A 135 -16.38 -15.57 -6.25
N TRP A 136 -15.12 -15.69 -6.66
CA TRP A 136 -14.15 -16.59 -6.04
C TRP A 136 -13.66 -15.99 -4.71
N THR A 137 -13.72 -16.77 -3.63
CA THR A 137 -13.48 -16.26 -2.27
C THR A 137 -11.98 -16.01 -2.00
N PRO A 138 -11.56 -14.82 -1.51
CA PRO A 138 -10.14 -14.44 -1.40
C PRO A 138 -9.30 -15.06 -0.26
N HIS A 139 -9.77 -16.08 0.46
CA HIS A 139 -9.26 -16.44 1.80
C HIS A 139 -7.86 -17.11 1.88
N TYR A 140 -7.02 -17.09 0.84
CA TYR A 140 -5.76 -17.84 0.81
C TYR A 140 -4.53 -17.07 0.29
N ILE A 141 -4.54 -15.73 0.32
CA ILE A 141 -3.44 -14.93 -0.24
C ILE A 141 -2.69 -14.23 0.90
N ASP A 142 -1.55 -14.80 1.30
CA ASP A 142 -0.54 -14.13 2.13
C ASP A 142 0.69 -13.75 1.28
N VAL A 143 1.31 -12.60 1.56
CA VAL A 143 2.31 -11.97 0.69
C VAL A 143 3.70 -11.97 1.35
N THR A 144 4.69 -12.65 0.75
CA THR A 144 6.11 -12.62 1.18
C THR A 144 7.10 -12.52 0.02
N VAL A 145 8.38 -12.22 0.30
CA VAL A 145 9.44 -11.87 -0.67
C VAL A 145 10.65 -12.80 -0.57
N LYS A 146 11.17 -13.28 -1.72
CA LYS A 146 12.27 -14.26 -1.83
C LYS A 146 13.69 -13.70 -1.65
N HIS A 147 14.60 -14.52 -1.11
CA HIS A 147 16.07 -14.39 -1.14
C HIS A 147 16.69 -15.53 -1.98
N GLY A 148 17.88 -15.34 -2.56
CA GLY A 148 18.48 -16.26 -3.55
C GLY A 148 19.81 -16.92 -3.16
N SER A 149 20.02 -18.14 -3.68
CA SER A 149 21.29 -18.75 -4.16
C SER A 149 21.05 -20.25 -4.45
N GLY A 150 21.15 -20.67 -5.73
CA GLY A 150 20.91 -22.05 -6.21
C GLY A 150 19.56 -22.22 -6.94
N VAL A 151 19.56 -22.77 -8.16
CA VAL A 151 18.32 -22.97 -8.93
C VAL A 151 17.84 -24.42 -8.75
N LEU A 152 17.22 -24.68 -7.59
CA LEU A 152 16.37 -25.85 -7.43
C LEU A 152 15.03 -25.53 -8.11
N MET A 153 14.71 -26.22 -9.21
CA MET A 153 13.40 -26.08 -9.84
C MET A 153 12.44 -27.10 -9.23
N LEU A 154 11.35 -26.61 -8.64
CA LEU A 154 10.29 -27.41 -8.04
C LEU A 154 8.99 -27.15 -8.81
N TRP A 155 8.18 -28.19 -8.96
CA TRP A 155 6.76 -28.03 -9.20
C TRP A 155 6.02 -28.27 -7.89
N GLY A 156 4.96 -27.51 -7.64
CA GLY A 156 4.07 -27.73 -6.50
C GLY A 156 2.69 -27.19 -6.80
N CYS A 157 1.72 -27.55 -5.97
CA CYS A 157 0.36 -27.06 -6.06
C CYS A 157 -0.18 -26.63 -4.69
N ILE A 158 -1.28 -25.91 -4.70
CA ILE A 158 -2.00 -25.46 -3.50
C ILE A 158 -3.48 -25.73 -3.71
N THR A 159 -4.21 -25.96 -2.63
CA THR A 159 -5.65 -26.21 -2.64
C THR A 159 -6.34 -25.31 -1.60
N SER A 160 -7.67 -25.34 -1.55
CA SER A 160 -8.42 -24.69 -0.46
C SER A 160 -8.09 -25.27 0.91
N GLU A 161 -7.64 -26.52 0.98
CA GLU A 161 -7.33 -27.21 2.23
C GLU A 161 -5.89 -26.96 2.70
N GLY A 162 -5.01 -26.50 1.81
CA GLY A 162 -3.62 -26.22 2.14
C GLY A 162 -2.64 -26.52 1.01
N PRO A 163 -1.32 -26.46 1.32
CA PRO A 163 -0.26 -26.75 0.36
C PRO A 163 -0.27 -28.23 -0.05
N GLY A 164 -0.16 -28.47 -1.35
CA GLY A 164 -0.03 -29.82 -1.91
C GLY A 164 1.40 -30.33 -1.95
N TYR A 165 1.58 -31.50 -2.56
CA TYR A 165 2.91 -32.06 -2.79
C TYR A 165 3.73 -31.20 -3.74
N ALA A 166 5.05 -31.23 -3.54
CA ALA A 166 6.04 -30.59 -4.40
C ALA A 166 7.08 -31.62 -4.88
N CYS A 167 7.43 -31.57 -6.16
CA CYS A 167 8.39 -32.47 -6.78
C CYS A 167 9.53 -31.69 -7.45
N GLN A 168 10.76 -32.20 -7.29
CA GLN A 168 11.95 -31.62 -7.89
C GLN A 168 12.06 -31.97 -9.37
N ILE A 169 12.43 -30.98 -10.19
CA ILE A 169 12.71 -31.14 -11.61
C ILE A 169 14.23 -31.21 -11.77
N TYR A 170 14.76 -32.44 -11.85
CA TYR A 170 16.20 -32.70 -11.81
C TYR A 170 16.97 -32.14 -13.01
N ASN A 171 16.39 -32.19 -14.21
CA ASN A 171 17.07 -31.76 -15.44
C ASN A 171 16.91 -30.26 -15.74
N GLY A 172 16.28 -29.50 -14.84
CA GLY A 172 16.02 -28.05 -14.99
C GLY A 172 15.06 -27.66 -16.13
N ILE A 173 14.59 -28.64 -16.91
CA ILE A 173 13.65 -28.45 -18.01
C ILE A 173 12.44 -29.35 -17.74
N MET A 174 11.27 -28.73 -17.64
CA MET A 174 9.99 -29.44 -17.61
C MET A 174 9.38 -29.38 -19.01
N ASN A 175 9.20 -30.53 -19.65
CA ASN A 175 8.49 -30.64 -20.93
C ASN A 175 7.00 -30.98 -20.70
N SER A 176 6.22 -31.15 -21.78
CA SER A 176 4.79 -31.47 -21.66
C SER A 176 4.54 -32.85 -21.04
N GLU A 177 5.35 -33.85 -21.38
CA GLU A 177 5.20 -35.23 -20.88
C GLU A 177 5.46 -35.30 -19.37
N LEU A 178 6.57 -34.74 -18.90
CA LEU A 178 6.89 -34.66 -17.47
C LEU A 178 5.83 -33.86 -16.72
N TYR A 179 5.30 -32.79 -17.33
CA TYR A 179 4.21 -32.03 -16.72
C TYR A 179 2.94 -32.89 -16.56
N GLN A 180 2.55 -33.65 -17.58
CA GLN A 180 1.41 -34.58 -17.51
C GLN A 180 1.63 -35.66 -16.45
N GLU A 181 2.83 -36.22 -16.35
CA GLU A 181 3.20 -37.18 -15.30
C GLU A 181 3.04 -36.58 -13.90
N ILE A 182 3.53 -35.35 -13.69
CA ILE A 182 3.41 -34.64 -12.41
C ILE A 182 1.93 -34.39 -12.05
N LEU A 183 1.09 -34.03 -13.03
CA LEU A 183 -0.35 -33.89 -12.80
C LEU A 183 -1.02 -35.24 -12.49
N GLY A 184 -0.61 -36.32 -13.16
CA GLY A 184 -1.14 -37.66 -12.95
C GLY A 184 -0.69 -38.32 -11.64
N THR A 185 0.34 -37.78 -10.99
CA THR A 185 0.93 -38.29 -9.76
C THR A 185 0.79 -37.28 -8.63
N SER A 186 1.71 -36.32 -8.51
CA SER A 186 1.80 -35.38 -7.38
C SER A 186 0.52 -34.57 -7.15
N LEU A 187 -0.14 -34.10 -8.22
CA LEU A 187 -1.43 -33.39 -8.07
C LEU A 187 -2.53 -34.37 -7.63
N LYS A 188 -2.63 -35.53 -8.28
CA LYS A 188 -3.66 -36.51 -7.98
C LYS A 188 -3.55 -37.04 -6.55
N ASP A 189 -2.35 -37.38 -6.10
CA ASP A 189 -2.05 -37.79 -4.73
C ASP A 189 -2.42 -36.68 -3.73
N THR A 190 -2.15 -35.41 -4.07
CA THR A 190 -2.54 -34.26 -3.24
C THR A 190 -4.06 -34.22 -3.09
N MET A 191 -4.79 -34.40 -4.19
CA MET A 191 -6.25 -34.37 -4.19
C MET A 191 -6.82 -35.53 -3.37
N GLU A 192 -6.29 -36.74 -3.52
CA GLU A 192 -6.69 -37.90 -2.73
C GLU A 192 -6.42 -37.68 -1.23
N ASN A 193 -5.26 -37.14 -0.87
CA ASN A 193 -4.90 -36.84 0.52
C ASN A 193 -5.87 -35.83 1.18
N TYR A 194 -6.33 -34.83 0.43
CA TYR A 194 -7.30 -33.84 0.91
C TYR A 194 -8.77 -34.24 0.68
N GLY A 195 -9.03 -35.42 0.10
CA GLY A 195 -10.39 -35.86 -0.24
C GLY A 195 -11.07 -35.00 -1.32
N LEU A 196 -10.29 -34.29 -2.14
CA LEU A 196 -10.78 -33.49 -3.25
C LEU A 196 -11.11 -34.38 -4.44
N ASN A 197 -12.25 -34.11 -5.07
CA ASN A 197 -12.72 -34.90 -6.21
C ASN A 197 -12.14 -34.36 -7.52
N TRP A 198 -11.43 -35.23 -8.24
CA TRP A 198 -10.75 -34.95 -9.51
C TRP A 198 -11.64 -34.36 -10.60
N GLU A 199 -12.87 -34.89 -10.73
CA GLU A 199 -13.80 -34.53 -11.80
C GLU A 199 -14.61 -33.26 -11.50
N THR A 200 -14.55 -32.75 -10.28
CA THR A 200 -15.33 -31.56 -9.85
C THR A 200 -14.45 -30.39 -9.43
N SER A 201 -13.18 -30.63 -9.13
CA SER A 201 -12.21 -29.60 -8.79
C SER A 201 -11.75 -28.87 -10.05
N VAL A 202 -11.64 -27.54 -9.96
CA VAL A 202 -11.15 -26.70 -11.06
C VAL A 202 -9.64 -26.49 -10.88
N PHE A 203 -8.86 -26.95 -11.85
CA PHE A 203 -7.41 -26.76 -11.88
C PHE A 203 -7.02 -25.44 -12.56
N GLN A 204 -6.15 -24.67 -11.89
CA GLN A 204 -5.59 -23.43 -12.43
C GLN A 204 -4.11 -23.63 -12.77
N HIS A 205 -3.73 -23.24 -13.98
CA HIS A 205 -2.33 -23.12 -14.40
C HIS A 205 -2.11 -21.87 -15.29
N ASP A 206 -0.86 -21.49 -15.52
CA ASP A 206 -0.53 -20.38 -16.41
C ASP A 206 -0.47 -20.80 -17.90
N ASN A 207 -0.22 -19.83 -18.78
CA ASN A 207 -0.14 -20.05 -20.23
C ASN A 207 1.24 -20.46 -20.73
N ASP A 208 2.07 -21.10 -19.90
CA ASP A 208 3.36 -21.61 -20.38
C ASP A 208 3.15 -22.57 -21.58
N PRO A 209 4.02 -22.53 -22.61
CA PRO A 209 3.88 -23.36 -23.80
C PRO A 209 3.64 -24.86 -23.52
N LYS A 210 4.23 -25.42 -22.46
CA LYS A 210 4.04 -26.84 -22.11
C LYS A 210 2.67 -27.12 -21.49
N HIS A 211 2.08 -26.16 -20.79
CA HIS A 211 0.75 -26.25 -20.19
C HIS A 211 -0.35 -26.14 -21.27
N ARG A 212 -0.10 -25.34 -22.30
CA ARG A 212 -1.03 -25.09 -23.42
C ARG A 212 -0.75 -25.94 -24.66
N SER A 213 0.17 -26.89 -24.58
CA SER A 213 0.49 -27.76 -25.72
C SER A 213 -0.71 -28.63 -26.11
N LYS A 214 -0.78 -29.04 -27.38
CA LYS A 214 -1.84 -29.94 -27.86
C LYS A 214 -1.84 -31.26 -27.08
N SER A 215 -0.65 -31.78 -26.78
CA SER A 215 -0.48 -33.00 -25.99
C SER A 215 -1.05 -32.83 -24.58
N THR A 216 -0.67 -31.77 -23.87
CA THR A 216 -1.16 -31.54 -22.50
C THR A 216 -2.66 -31.28 -22.45
N THR A 217 -3.18 -30.42 -23.33
CA THR A 217 -4.62 -30.13 -23.37
C THR A 217 -5.46 -31.35 -23.74
N GLN A 218 -4.95 -32.27 -24.56
CA GLN A 218 -5.62 -33.53 -24.84
C GLN A 218 -5.58 -34.46 -23.62
N TRP A 219 -4.41 -34.63 -23.00
CA TRP A 219 -4.25 -35.44 -21.78
C TRP A 219 -5.18 -34.99 -20.65
N MET A 220 -5.33 -33.67 -20.43
CA MET A 220 -6.23 -33.12 -19.41
C MET A 220 -7.70 -33.47 -19.68
N LYS A 221 -8.12 -33.43 -20.95
CA LYS A 221 -9.47 -33.83 -21.36
C LYS A 221 -9.69 -35.32 -21.17
N ASP A 222 -8.75 -36.15 -21.61
CA ASP A 222 -8.82 -37.60 -21.52
C ASP A 222 -8.81 -38.08 -20.06
N SER A 223 -8.13 -37.32 -19.19
CA SER A 223 -8.11 -37.55 -17.74
C SER A 223 -9.38 -37.06 -17.03
N GLY A 224 -10.31 -36.38 -17.72
CA GLY A 224 -11.54 -35.84 -17.11
C GLY A 224 -11.31 -34.63 -16.20
N MET A 225 -10.18 -33.93 -16.35
CA MET A 225 -9.84 -32.78 -15.50
C MET A 225 -10.58 -31.52 -15.94
N ILE A 226 -11.20 -30.82 -15.00
CA ILE A 226 -11.73 -29.47 -15.23
C ILE A 226 -10.61 -28.47 -14.98
N TYR A 227 -10.32 -27.60 -15.95
CA TYR A 227 -9.25 -26.60 -15.83
C TYR A 227 -9.61 -25.25 -16.44
N ILE A 228 -8.92 -24.20 -16.02
CA ILE A 228 -9.09 -22.84 -16.55
C ILE A 228 -8.34 -22.71 -17.88
N ASP A 229 -9.07 -22.64 -18.99
CA ASP A 229 -8.52 -22.55 -20.34
C ASP A 229 -8.35 -21.10 -20.87
N ASP A 230 -8.89 -20.12 -20.15
CA ASP A 230 -8.92 -18.70 -20.53
C ASP A 230 -8.04 -17.80 -19.65
N TRP A 231 -7.03 -18.38 -18.98
CA TRP A 231 -6.09 -17.64 -18.14
C TRP A 231 -5.45 -16.45 -18.87
N PRO A 232 -5.40 -15.24 -18.27
CA PRO A 232 -4.83 -14.06 -18.93
C PRO A 232 -3.28 -14.05 -18.82
N SER A 233 -2.59 -13.90 -19.95
CA SER A 233 -1.12 -13.79 -19.98
C SER A 233 -0.58 -12.65 -19.11
N GLN A 234 0.63 -12.83 -18.56
CA GLN A 234 1.30 -11.88 -17.66
C GLN A 234 0.46 -11.51 -16.44
N SER A 235 -0.09 -12.52 -15.78
CA SER A 235 -0.92 -12.32 -14.58
C SER A 235 -0.43 -13.10 -13.36
N PRO A 236 0.83 -12.88 -12.93
CA PRO A 236 1.35 -13.55 -11.74
C PRO A 236 0.58 -13.17 -10.47
N ASP A 237 0.04 -11.95 -10.41
CA ASP A 237 -0.75 -11.45 -9.28
C ASP A 237 -2.15 -12.07 -9.16
N LEU A 238 -2.61 -12.79 -10.19
CA LEU A 238 -3.85 -13.56 -10.14
C LEU A 238 -3.59 -15.00 -9.69
N ASN A 239 -2.34 -15.46 -9.69
CA ASN A 239 -1.98 -16.82 -9.34
C ASN A 239 -1.58 -16.90 -7.85
N PRO A 240 -2.41 -17.51 -6.98
CA PRO A 240 -2.11 -17.49 -5.54
C PRO A 240 -0.80 -18.20 -5.18
N ILE A 241 -0.32 -19.16 -6.00
CA ILE A 241 0.93 -19.87 -5.72
C ILE A 241 2.18 -18.99 -5.87
N GLU A 242 2.10 -17.91 -6.66
CA GLU A 242 3.20 -16.94 -6.81
C GLU A 242 3.46 -16.15 -5.51
N HIS A 243 2.59 -16.31 -4.51
CA HIS A 243 2.65 -15.61 -3.23
C HIS A 243 3.02 -16.50 -2.05
N ILE A 244 3.10 -17.83 -2.24
CA ILE A 244 3.27 -18.82 -1.16
C ILE A 244 4.75 -19.18 -0.90
N CYS A 245 5.70 -18.64 -1.67
CA CYS A 245 7.14 -18.92 -1.52
C CYS A 245 7.95 -17.71 -1.04
#